data_AF-A0A2G8JBT4-F1
#
_entry.id   AF-A0A2G8JBT4-F1
#
_cell.length_a   1.000
_cell.length_b   1.000
_cell.length_c   1.000
_cell.angle_alpha   90.00
_cell.angle_beta   90.00
_cell.angle_gamma   90.00
#
_symmetry.space_group_name_H-M   'P 1'
#
loop_
_entity.id
_entity.type
_entity.pdbx_description
1 polymer ?
#
loop_
_entity_poly.entity_id
_entity_poly.type
_entity_poly.pdbx_seq_one_letter_code
_entity_poly.pdbx_strand_id
1 'polypeptide(L)'
;MGICSVVMIALLTILTLCGTFDHFRVDTLHTSSIKLDEKRDADLAAEARRRRKEKPNIFMKIINKEIEADILYEDDQVLAFRDVNPVAPIHFLVIPKKEIPQISDATDADVEVLGKLLNTARKMADKEGLEKGYRIVINEGKHGASRYTTFMSM
;
A
#
# COMPACT_ATOMS: atom_id res chain seq x y z
N MET A 1 20.94 -6.85 17.30
CA MET A 1 21.07 -6.50 15.86
C MET A 1 19.73 -5.97 15.36
N GLY A 2 19.71 -4.84 14.64
CA GLY A 2 18.48 -4.30 14.04
C GLY A 2 18.26 -4.83 12.62
N ILE A 3 17.00 -5.00 12.21
CA ILE A 3 16.63 -5.50 10.88
C ILE A 3 16.30 -4.31 9.97
N CYS A 4 17.19 -3.98 9.05
CA CYS A 4 16.94 -2.97 8.02
C CYS A 4 15.67 -3.32 7.22
N SER A 5 14.75 -2.36 7.13
CA SER A 5 13.41 -2.56 6.59
C SER A 5 13.17 -1.52 5.50
N VAL A 6 12.72 -1.97 4.34
CA VAL A 6 12.37 -1.15 3.18
C VAL A 6 10.86 -1.23 3.03
N VAL A 7 10.13 -0.13 3.08
CA VAL A 7 8.66 -0.16 3.01
C VAL A 7 8.22 0.02 1.55
N MET A 8 7.66 -1.05 0.97
CA MET A 8 7.26 -1.19 -0.44
C MET A 8 6.21 -2.30 -0.67
N ILE A 9 5.83 -2.68 -1.91
CA ILE A 9 4.55 -3.41 -2.20
C ILE A 9 4.74 -4.66 -3.13
N ALA A 10 4.08 -5.84 -3.05
CA ALA A 10 2.84 -6.37 -2.40
C ALA A 10 3.04 -7.58 -1.40
N LEU A 11 2.54 -7.61 -0.14
CA LEU A 11 2.76 -8.74 0.83
C LEU A 11 1.67 -9.80 0.70
N LEU A 12 1.87 -10.67 -0.27
CA LEU A 12 0.92 -11.72 -0.61
C LEU A 12 1.09 -12.96 0.29
N THR A 13 0.37 -13.01 1.41
CA THR A 13 0.14 -14.25 2.16
C THR A 13 -1.36 -14.46 2.37
N ILE A 14 -2.04 -14.90 1.32
CA ILE A 14 -3.46 -15.30 1.38
C ILE A 14 -3.55 -16.65 2.13
N LEU A 15 -3.62 -16.56 3.46
CA LEU A 15 -3.92 -17.69 4.33
C LEU A 15 -5.45 -17.79 4.47
N THR A 16 -6.07 -18.65 3.65
CA THR A 16 -7.52 -18.86 3.62
C THR A 16 -8.02 -19.60 4.86
N LEU A 17 -8.07 -18.91 6.00
CA LEU A 17 -8.69 -19.41 7.23
C LEU A 17 -10.21 -19.27 7.18
N CYS A 18 -10.85 -20.05 6.30
CA CYS A 18 -12.27 -20.38 6.39
C CYS A 18 -12.38 -21.84 6.81
N GLY A 19 -12.57 -22.08 8.11
CA GLY A 19 -12.71 -23.42 8.67
C GLY A 19 -14.08 -24.05 8.36
N THR A 20 -14.09 -25.38 8.39
CA THR A 20 -15.26 -26.24 8.68
C THR A 20 -16.59 -25.88 8.02
N PHE A 21 -16.90 -26.60 6.94
CA PHE A 21 -18.27 -26.90 6.52
C PHE A 21 -19.06 -27.47 7.71
N ASP A 22 -20.18 -26.85 8.08
CA ASP A 22 -21.18 -27.51 8.93
C ASP A 22 -22.60 -26.99 8.63
N HIS A 23 -23.62 -27.76 8.98
CA HIS A 23 -25.00 -27.54 8.52
C HIS A 23 -25.68 -26.33 9.18
N PHE A 24 -26.11 -25.35 8.36
CA PHE A 24 -27.15 -24.40 8.74
C PHE A 24 -28.35 -24.51 7.78
N ARG A 25 -29.56 -24.57 8.33
CA ARG A 25 -30.80 -24.59 7.53
C ARG A 25 -31.06 -23.19 6.97
N VAL A 26 -31.43 -23.10 5.70
CA VAL A 26 -31.83 -21.85 5.07
C VAL A 26 -33.33 -21.66 5.28
N ASP A 27 -33.72 -20.92 6.31
CA ASP A 27 -35.09 -20.45 6.49
C ASP A 27 -35.30 -19.14 5.71
N THR A 28 -36.26 -19.14 4.79
CA THR A 28 -36.26 -18.27 3.59
C THR A 28 -36.81 -16.85 3.81
N LEU A 29 -36.35 -16.10 4.82
CA LEU A 29 -37.02 -14.88 5.27
C LEU A 29 -36.13 -13.64 5.59
N HIS A 30 -35.16 -13.23 4.75
CA HIS A 30 -34.68 -11.81 4.73
C HIS A 30 -33.83 -11.34 3.50
N THR A 31 -34.06 -11.87 2.30
CA THR A 31 -33.19 -11.63 1.11
C THR A 31 -33.23 -10.21 0.50
N SER A 32 -34.15 -9.34 0.95
CA SER A 32 -34.26 -7.94 0.50
C SER A 32 -33.36 -7.00 1.31
N SER A 33 -33.40 -7.07 2.64
CA SER A 33 -32.65 -6.17 3.53
C SER A 33 -31.14 -6.36 3.38
N ILE A 34 -30.67 -7.61 3.29
CA ILE A 34 -29.26 -7.95 3.08
C ILE A 34 -28.70 -7.22 1.84
N LYS A 35 -29.44 -7.22 0.73
CA LYS A 35 -29.04 -6.53 -0.52
C LYS A 35 -29.09 -5.00 -0.43
N LEU A 36 -29.92 -4.45 0.46
CA LEU A 36 -29.97 -3.01 0.72
C LEU A 36 -28.75 -2.57 1.53
N ASP A 37 -28.35 -3.35 2.53
CA ASP A 37 -27.15 -3.09 3.33
C ASP A 37 -25.87 -3.28 2.50
N GLU A 38 -25.74 -4.40 1.75
CA GLU A 38 -24.64 -4.64 0.79
C GLU A 38 -24.46 -3.46 -0.18
N LYS A 39 -25.56 -2.97 -0.77
CA LYS A 39 -25.52 -1.82 -1.67
C LYS A 39 -25.09 -0.55 -0.94
N ARG A 40 -25.67 -0.27 0.25
CA ARG A 40 -25.39 0.94 1.00
C ARG A 40 -23.91 1.03 1.39
N ASP A 41 -23.32 -0.08 1.81
CA ASP A 41 -21.91 -0.13 2.19
C ASP A 41 -20.98 -0.02 0.97
N ALA A 42 -21.38 -0.55 -0.20
CA ALA A 42 -20.68 -0.32 -1.46
C ALA A 42 -20.74 1.16 -1.92
N ASP A 43 -21.92 1.80 -1.85
CA ASP A 43 -22.10 3.22 -2.18
C ASP A 43 -21.29 4.11 -1.22
N LEU A 44 -21.29 3.81 0.09
CA LEU A 44 -20.47 4.51 1.09
C LEU A 44 -18.96 4.33 0.84
N ALA A 45 -18.51 3.13 0.45
CA ALA A 45 -17.12 2.88 0.10
C ALA A 45 -16.70 3.62 -1.19
N ALA A 46 -17.60 3.76 -2.17
CA ALA A 46 -17.36 4.53 -3.38
C ALA A 46 -17.27 6.05 -3.10
N GLU A 47 -18.16 6.58 -2.25
CA GLU A 47 -18.15 7.97 -1.78
C GLU A 47 -16.86 8.28 -0.99
N ALA A 48 -16.43 7.39 -0.10
CA ALA A 48 -15.17 7.52 0.65
C ALA A 48 -13.93 7.49 -0.26
N ARG A 49 -13.91 6.61 -1.29
CA ARG A 49 -12.86 6.58 -2.32
C ARG A 49 -12.80 7.90 -3.11
N ARG A 50 -13.95 8.47 -3.50
CA ARG A 50 -14.02 9.77 -4.20
C ARG A 50 -13.42 10.90 -3.37
N ARG A 51 -13.91 11.11 -2.14
CA ARG A 51 -13.43 12.17 -1.22
C ARG A 51 -11.95 12.05 -0.88
N ARG A 52 -11.39 10.83 -0.93
CA ARG A 52 -9.96 10.60 -0.73
C ARG A 52 -9.12 11.05 -1.93
N LYS A 53 -9.62 10.95 -3.16
CA LYS A 53 -8.94 11.41 -4.38
C LYS A 53 -8.83 12.94 -4.47
N GLU A 54 -9.67 13.67 -3.75
CA GLU A 54 -9.74 15.15 -3.79
C GLU A 54 -8.66 15.87 -2.96
N LYS A 55 -7.89 15.15 -2.14
CA LYS A 55 -6.81 15.74 -1.32
C LYS A 55 -5.43 15.22 -1.76
N PRO A 56 -4.46 16.11 -2.05
CA PRO A 56 -3.15 15.69 -2.56
C PRO A 56 -2.38 14.88 -1.50
N ASN A 57 -1.97 13.68 -1.90
CA ASN A 57 -1.13 12.80 -1.09
C ASN A 57 0.24 13.46 -0.80
N ILE A 58 0.75 13.28 0.42
CA ILE A 58 2.10 13.75 0.83
C ILE A 58 3.19 13.28 -0.14
N PHE A 59 3.05 12.08 -0.71
CA PHE A 59 3.98 11.57 -1.72
C PHE A 59 3.98 12.35 -3.03
N MET A 60 2.83 12.90 -3.46
CA MET A 60 2.78 13.74 -4.66
C MET A 60 3.54 15.04 -4.45
N LYS A 61 3.49 15.61 -3.23
CA LYS A 61 4.30 16.78 -2.86
C LYS A 61 5.80 16.49 -2.94
N ILE A 62 6.25 15.30 -2.52
CA ILE A 62 7.65 14.87 -2.61
C ILE A 62 8.06 14.60 -4.08
N ILE A 63 7.17 14.04 -4.91
CA ILE A 63 7.40 13.90 -6.36
C ILE A 63 7.55 15.28 -7.03
N ASN A 64 6.64 16.21 -6.71
CA ASN A 64 6.62 17.59 -7.22
C ASN A 64 7.74 18.50 -6.69
N LYS A 65 8.55 18.02 -5.72
CA LYS A 65 9.55 18.80 -4.98
C LYS A 65 8.97 19.98 -4.17
N GLU A 66 7.69 19.92 -3.82
CA GLU A 66 7.05 20.85 -2.86
C GLU A 66 7.54 20.64 -1.42
N ILE A 67 8.10 19.45 -1.13
CA ILE A 67 8.65 19.05 0.17
C ILE A 67 9.99 18.34 -0.08
N GLU A 68 11.01 18.70 0.69
CA GLU A 68 12.34 18.09 0.62
C GLU A 68 12.33 16.64 1.17
N ALA A 69 13.14 15.78 0.55
CA ALA A 69 13.40 14.42 0.99
C ALA A 69 14.83 14.01 0.59
N ASP A 70 15.47 13.11 1.35
CA ASP A 70 16.77 12.54 0.99
C ASP A 70 16.59 11.47 -0.10
N ILE A 71 16.82 11.84 -1.36
CA ILE A 71 16.56 11.01 -2.55
C ILE A 71 17.75 10.08 -2.83
N LEU A 72 17.48 8.77 -2.80
CA LEU A 72 18.46 7.70 -3.10
C LEU A 72 18.49 7.35 -4.60
N TYR A 73 17.35 7.51 -5.28
CA TYR A 73 17.19 7.22 -6.71
C TYR A 73 15.93 7.87 -7.27
N GLU A 74 15.97 8.30 -8.52
CA GLU A 74 14.80 8.82 -9.24
C GLU A 74 14.92 8.48 -10.73
N ASP A 75 13.81 8.10 -11.36
CA ASP A 75 13.69 7.98 -12.81
C ASP A 75 12.34 8.52 -13.32
N ASP A 76 11.93 8.11 -14.51
CA ASP A 76 10.70 8.49 -15.20
C ASP A 76 9.41 7.96 -14.53
N GLN A 77 9.47 6.81 -13.86
CA GLN A 77 8.33 6.10 -13.29
C GLN A 77 8.40 5.90 -11.77
N VAL A 78 9.59 5.94 -11.15
CA VAL A 78 9.77 5.69 -9.71
C VAL A 78 10.68 6.71 -9.01
N LEU A 79 10.50 6.83 -7.70
CA LEU A 79 11.31 7.65 -6.79
C LEU A 79 11.63 6.83 -5.53
N ALA A 80 12.86 6.88 -5.02
CA ALA A 80 13.27 6.26 -3.76
C ALA A 80 13.93 7.29 -2.84
N PHE A 81 13.54 7.32 -1.57
CA PHE A 81 13.98 8.32 -0.60
C PHE A 81 13.95 7.78 0.83
N ARG A 82 14.80 8.30 1.74
CA ARG A 82 14.79 7.89 3.16
C ARG A 82 13.49 8.29 3.85
N ASP A 83 13.01 7.44 4.74
CA ASP A 83 11.84 7.79 5.56
C ASP A 83 12.26 8.77 6.67
N VAL A 84 11.42 9.78 6.90
CA VAL A 84 11.60 10.78 7.97
C VAL A 84 11.31 10.23 9.37
N ASN A 85 10.61 9.08 9.47
CA ASN A 85 10.36 8.35 10.72
C ASN A 85 10.90 6.89 10.62
N PRO A 86 12.23 6.70 10.52
CA PRO A 86 12.82 5.39 10.23
C PRO A 86 12.65 4.40 11.39
N VAL A 87 12.04 3.23 11.13
CA VAL A 87 11.90 2.15 12.13
C VAL A 87 13.08 1.17 12.15
N ALA A 88 14.14 1.45 11.40
CA ALA A 88 15.35 0.63 11.30
C ALA A 88 16.56 1.51 10.90
N PRO A 89 17.82 1.06 11.13
CA PRO A 89 19.02 1.86 10.85
C PRO A 89 19.16 2.30 9.39
N ILE A 90 18.74 1.44 8.45
CA ILE A 90 18.48 1.79 7.05
C ILE A 90 17.00 1.54 6.81
N HIS A 91 16.28 2.62 6.49
CA HIS A 91 14.86 2.62 6.19
C HIS A 91 14.54 3.65 5.11
N PHE A 92 14.09 3.17 3.96
CA PHE A 92 13.72 4.01 2.82
C PHE A 92 12.41 3.52 2.20
N LEU A 93 11.72 4.45 1.54
CA LEU A 93 10.55 4.21 0.72
C LEU A 93 10.99 4.18 -0.75
N VAL A 94 10.26 3.43 -1.55
CA VAL A 94 10.15 3.71 -2.99
C VAL A 94 8.70 4.13 -3.23
N ILE A 95 8.38 4.83 -4.32
CA ILE A 95 7.01 5.11 -4.76
C ILE A 95 6.94 5.14 -6.29
N PRO A 96 5.80 4.77 -6.89
CA PRO A 96 5.51 5.09 -8.28
C PRO A 96 5.24 6.60 -8.42
N LYS A 97 5.63 7.19 -9.55
CA LYS A 97 5.22 8.53 -9.97
C LYS A 97 3.79 8.56 -10.52
N LYS A 98 3.29 7.43 -11.02
CA LYS A 98 1.85 7.22 -11.28
C LYS A 98 1.12 7.14 -9.93
N GLU A 99 0.00 7.85 -9.80
CA GLU A 99 -0.88 7.69 -8.63
C GLU A 99 -1.55 6.31 -8.63
N ILE A 100 -1.14 5.47 -7.67
CA ILE A 100 -1.75 4.18 -7.34
C ILE A 100 -2.06 4.26 -5.83
N PRO A 101 -3.30 4.62 -5.41
CA PRO A 101 -3.58 4.96 -4.01
C PRO A 101 -3.45 3.76 -3.06
N GLN A 102 -3.72 2.55 -3.52
CA GLN A 102 -3.58 1.28 -2.80
C GLN A 102 -3.20 0.16 -3.76
N ILE A 103 -2.66 -0.96 -3.26
CA ILE A 103 -2.39 -2.12 -4.13
C ILE A 103 -3.69 -2.79 -4.61
N SER A 104 -4.78 -2.63 -3.87
CA SER A 104 -6.13 -3.01 -4.29
C SER A 104 -6.74 -2.11 -5.37
N ASP A 105 -6.14 -0.95 -5.66
CA ASP A 105 -6.52 -0.06 -6.76
C ASP A 105 -5.63 -0.26 -8.02
N ALA A 106 -4.66 -1.19 -8.00
CA ALA A 106 -3.75 -1.46 -9.11
C ALA A 106 -4.41 -2.35 -10.19
N THR A 107 -3.96 -2.20 -11.44
CA THR A 107 -4.50 -2.88 -12.62
C THR A 107 -3.42 -3.71 -13.34
N ASP A 108 -3.80 -4.52 -14.34
CA ASP A 108 -2.84 -5.24 -15.19
C ASP A 108 -1.84 -4.30 -15.89
N ALA A 109 -2.25 -3.06 -16.17
CA ALA A 109 -1.40 -2.01 -16.73
C ALA A 109 -0.37 -1.44 -15.71
N ASP A 110 -0.42 -1.86 -14.44
CA ASP A 110 0.53 -1.48 -13.39
C ASP A 110 1.60 -2.54 -13.12
N VAL A 111 1.50 -3.73 -13.72
CA VAL A 111 2.43 -4.86 -13.47
C VAL A 111 3.88 -4.48 -13.75
N GLU A 112 4.15 -3.69 -14.80
CA GLU A 112 5.51 -3.23 -15.13
C GLU A 112 6.08 -2.30 -14.04
N VAL A 113 5.32 -1.28 -13.59
CA VAL A 113 5.80 -0.36 -12.57
C VAL A 113 5.92 -1.05 -11.21
N LEU A 114 5.02 -1.99 -10.86
CA LEU A 114 5.13 -2.83 -9.67
C LEU A 114 6.41 -3.71 -9.70
N GLY A 115 6.78 -4.25 -10.87
CA GLY A 115 8.05 -4.95 -11.07
C GLY A 115 9.27 -4.03 -10.95
N LYS A 116 9.21 -2.83 -11.56
CA LYS A 116 10.28 -1.81 -11.49
C LYS A 116 10.52 -1.33 -10.06
N LEU A 117 9.45 -1.17 -9.29
CA LEU A 117 9.47 -0.82 -7.87
C LEU A 117 10.23 -1.84 -7.02
N LEU A 118 9.95 -3.13 -7.18
CA LEU A 118 10.68 -4.20 -6.47
C LEU A 118 12.16 -4.30 -6.90
N ASN A 119 12.45 -4.18 -8.21
CA ASN A 119 13.82 -4.17 -8.71
C ASN A 119 14.61 -2.95 -8.20
N THR A 120 13.95 -1.80 -8.05
CA THR A 120 14.55 -0.59 -7.48
C THR A 120 14.82 -0.75 -5.98
N ALA A 121 13.88 -1.32 -5.21
CA ALA A 121 14.10 -1.63 -3.80
C ALA A 121 15.32 -2.54 -3.60
N ARG A 122 15.47 -3.60 -4.42
CA ARG A 122 16.67 -4.45 -4.42
C ARG A 122 17.93 -3.64 -4.74
N LYS A 123 17.97 -2.92 -5.86
CA LYS A 123 19.14 -2.12 -6.27
C LYS A 123 19.58 -1.11 -5.20
N MET A 124 18.65 -0.52 -4.45
CA MET A 124 18.97 0.40 -3.35
C MET A 124 19.47 -0.35 -2.11
N ALA A 125 18.88 -1.51 -1.78
CA ALA A 125 19.39 -2.37 -0.71
C ALA A 125 20.81 -2.87 -0.99
N ASP A 126 21.13 -3.22 -2.24
CA ASP A 126 22.48 -3.60 -2.69
C ASP A 126 23.47 -2.43 -2.50
N LYS A 127 23.09 -1.19 -2.88
CA LYS A 127 23.90 0.02 -2.69
C LYS A 127 24.12 0.39 -1.21
N GLU A 128 23.10 0.19 -0.37
CA GLU A 128 23.14 0.48 1.06
C GLU A 128 23.81 -0.65 1.89
N GLY A 129 24.43 -1.64 1.22
CA GLY A 129 25.21 -2.70 1.88
C GLY A 129 24.37 -3.73 2.65
N LEU A 130 23.10 -3.93 2.28
CA LEU A 130 22.19 -4.85 2.97
C LEU A 130 22.40 -6.33 2.59
N GLU A 131 23.65 -6.75 2.45
CA GLU A 131 24.10 -8.10 2.06
C GLU A 131 23.54 -9.21 2.97
N LYS A 132 23.32 -8.89 4.25
CA LYS A 132 22.77 -9.80 5.27
C LYS A 132 21.24 -9.95 5.21
N GLY A 133 20.62 -9.40 4.16
CA GLY A 133 19.18 -9.41 3.93
C GLY A 133 18.48 -8.18 4.50
N TYR A 134 17.28 -7.98 4.00
CA TYR A 134 16.38 -6.88 4.30
C TYR A 134 14.93 -7.34 4.13
N ARG A 135 13.98 -6.60 4.69
CA ARG A 135 12.55 -6.91 4.59
C ARG A 135 11.83 -5.86 3.76
N ILE A 136 11.13 -6.28 2.71
CA ILE A 136 10.18 -5.43 1.97
C ILE A 136 8.82 -5.46 2.70
N VAL A 137 8.30 -4.31 3.16
CA VAL A 137 7.16 -4.22 4.10
C VAL A 137 6.02 -3.38 3.54
N ILE A 138 4.80 -3.92 3.66
CA ILE A 138 3.77 -3.69 2.66
C ILE A 138 2.40 -3.51 3.33
N ASN A 139 1.84 -2.32 3.21
CA ASN A 139 0.71 -1.91 4.05
C ASN A 139 -0.54 -1.61 3.21
N GLU A 140 -1.54 -2.48 3.32
CA GLU A 140 -2.82 -2.36 2.61
C GLU A 140 -3.97 -2.00 3.55
N GLY A 141 -4.64 -0.87 3.28
CA GLY A 141 -5.78 -0.37 4.04
C GLY A 141 -5.50 -0.13 5.54
N LYS A 142 -6.59 -0.03 6.32
CA LYS A 142 -6.52 0.16 7.79
C LYS A 142 -5.88 -1.04 8.50
N HIS A 143 -6.20 -2.26 8.08
CA HIS A 143 -5.77 -3.49 8.74
C HIS A 143 -4.30 -3.83 8.48
N GLY A 144 -3.77 -3.51 7.28
CA GLY A 144 -2.34 -3.54 7.00
C GLY A 144 -1.57 -2.33 7.56
N ALA A 145 -2.17 -1.53 8.46
CA ALA A 145 -1.57 -0.34 9.07
C ALA A 145 -1.03 0.69 8.05
N SER A 146 -1.76 0.94 6.96
CA SER A 146 -1.33 1.86 5.91
C SER A 146 -1.61 3.32 6.29
N ARG A 147 -0.51 4.06 6.55
CA ARG A 147 -0.51 5.41 7.14
C ARG A 147 -0.77 6.53 6.12
N TYR A 148 -0.40 6.31 4.87
CA TYR A 148 -0.45 7.31 3.80
C TYR A 148 -1.75 7.24 2.98
N THR A 149 -2.53 6.17 3.16
CA THR A 149 -3.83 5.91 2.52
C THR A 149 -5.00 6.32 3.40
N THR A 150 -4.81 6.23 4.71
CA THR A 150 -5.77 6.59 5.75
C THR A 150 -5.51 8.03 6.14
N PHE A 151 -6.54 8.86 6.28
CA PHE A 151 -6.36 10.19 6.84
C PHE A 151 -5.76 10.10 8.25
N MET A 152 -4.51 10.53 8.41
CA MET A 152 -4.01 10.97 9.71
C MET A 152 -4.78 12.24 10.07
N SER A 153 -5.82 12.05 10.88
CA SER A 153 -6.41 13.13 11.67
C SER A 153 -5.37 13.54 12.70
N MET A 154 -4.62 14.60 12.38
CA MET A 154 -4.00 15.49 13.36
C MET A 154 -5.04 16.52 13.80
#